data_AF-A0A9P7P4Z1-F1
#
_entry.id   AF-A0A9P7P4Z1-F1
#
_cell.length_a   1.000
_cell.length_b   1.000
_cell.length_c   1.000
_cell.angle_alpha   90.00
_cell.angle_beta   90.00
_cell.angle_gamma   90.00
#
_symmetry.space_group_name_H-M   'P 1'
#
loop_
_entity.id
_entity.type
_entity.pdbx_description
1 polymer ?
#
loop_
_entity_poly.entity_id
_entity_poly.type
_entity_poly.pdbx_seq_one_letter_code
_entity_poly.pdbx_strand_id
1 'polypeptide(L)'
;MAYIKYPTLGYVWHSLSTSQKNSIYVDLVQHTSSLRELLPPIEGVVSSAFQNPAYDSRVGSSYFGPLNHEYFHFVVRGQMPLGRTADLVGQEVVDLHTNQYRTCFTHGNLTPRNIMVKNGRVVAIIDWESAGWFPEYWEYTKAHYTALGNDDEELIQLALTKYYLELEAERILWTKLPEQGTPGFVTRSGLLIRRQGSDPSKAWLEARKTYPKKDLWAIELARHQD
;
A
#
# COMPACT_ATOMS: atom_id res chain seq x y z
N MET A 1 1.22 25.44 0.85
CA MET A 1 1.57 24.71 2.10
C MET A 1 2.75 25.40 2.76
N ALA A 2 2.78 25.46 4.09
CA ALA A 2 3.92 26.01 4.83
C ALA A 2 5.10 25.01 4.78
N TYR A 3 6.32 25.51 4.58
CA TYR A 3 7.52 24.68 4.60
C TYR A 3 7.87 24.24 6.02
N ILE A 4 8.15 22.95 6.21
CA ILE A 4 8.53 22.37 7.50
C ILE A 4 10.05 22.15 7.50
N LYS A 5 10.77 22.92 8.33
CA LYS A 5 12.26 22.95 8.37
C LYS A 5 12.88 21.83 9.23
N TYR A 6 12.25 20.67 9.33
CA TYR A 6 12.73 19.58 10.19
C TYR A 6 13.17 18.38 9.36
N PRO A 7 14.13 17.56 9.82
CA PRO A 7 14.54 16.38 9.09
C PRO A 7 13.44 15.31 9.13
N THR A 8 13.49 14.40 8.17
CA THR A 8 12.64 13.21 8.16
C THR A 8 13.12 12.21 9.20
N LEU A 9 12.21 11.38 9.70
CA LEU A 9 12.53 10.31 10.65
C LEU A 9 13.53 9.33 10.05
N GLY A 10 13.36 8.98 8.77
CA GLY A 10 14.28 8.10 8.05
C GLY A 10 15.71 8.66 7.95
N TYR A 11 15.88 9.98 7.99
CA TYR A 11 17.21 10.62 7.98
C TYR A 11 17.90 10.55 9.35
N VAL A 12 17.15 10.76 10.45
CA VAL A 12 17.73 10.83 11.80
C VAL A 12 17.66 9.52 12.58
N TRP A 13 17.01 8.47 12.06
CA TRP A 13 16.67 7.24 12.80
C TRP A 13 17.81 6.67 13.66
N HIS A 14 18.99 6.51 13.06
CA HIS A 14 20.16 5.92 13.74
C HIS A 14 20.86 6.86 14.73
N SER A 15 20.55 8.16 14.71
CA SER A 15 21.09 9.15 15.64
C SER A 15 20.22 9.35 16.89
N LEU A 16 18.99 8.83 16.89
CA LEU A 16 18.06 8.98 17.99
C LEU A 16 18.39 8.03 19.14
N SER A 17 18.28 8.54 20.36
CA SER A 17 18.36 7.70 21.56
C SER A 17 17.13 6.80 21.69
N THR A 18 17.25 5.72 22.48
CA THR A 18 16.12 4.80 22.77
C THR A 18 14.91 5.55 23.34
N SER A 19 15.13 6.52 24.23
CA SER A 19 14.03 7.34 24.80
C SER A 19 13.33 8.21 23.74
N GLN A 20 14.09 8.75 22.79
CA GLN A 20 13.53 9.52 21.68
C GLN A 20 12.74 8.63 20.72
N LYS A 21 13.26 7.45 20.38
CA LYS A 21 12.53 6.47 19.58
C LYS A 21 11.21 6.07 20.25
N ASN A 22 11.23 5.80 21.57
CA ASN A 22 10.02 5.51 22.34
C ASN A 22 9.00 6.64 22.30
N SER A 23 9.46 7.89 22.42
CA SER A 23 8.57 9.06 22.33
C SER A 23 7.92 9.18 20.94
N ILE A 24 8.71 8.94 19.88
CA ILE A 24 8.21 8.92 18.50
C ILE A 24 7.20 7.79 18.30
N TYR A 25 7.44 6.59 18.86
CA TYR A 25 6.49 5.49 18.79
C TYR A 25 5.14 5.85 19.42
N VAL A 26 5.16 6.47 20.61
CA VAL A 26 3.94 6.93 21.27
C VAL A 26 3.20 7.97 20.41
N ASP A 27 3.92 8.96 19.86
CA ASP A 27 3.32 9.96 18.98
C ASP A 27 2.69 9.32 17.73
N LEU A 28 3.38 8.35 17.10
CA LEU A 28 2.88 7.66 15.91
C LEU A 28 1.63 6.83 16.19
N VAL A 29 1.61 6.07 17.29
CA VAL A 29 0.43 5.30 17.71
C VAL A 29 -0.75 6.23 17.97
N GLN A 30 -0.50 7.37 18.63
CA GLN A 30 -1.54 8.37 18.86
C GLN A 30 -2.10 8.92 17.55
N HIS A 31 -1.23 9.33 16.62
CA HIS A 31 -1.66 9.86 15.32
C HIS A 31 -2.42 8.84 14.49
N THR A 32 -1.92 7.60 14.38
CA THR A 32 -2.59 6.55 13.60
C THR A 32 -3.93 6.20 14.23
N SER A 33 -4.03 6.14 15.56
CA SER A 33 -5.30 5.90 16.27
C SER A 33 -6.32 7.01 16.01
N SER A 34 -5.91 8.28 16.05
CA SER A 34 -6.81 9.40 15.74
C SER A 34 -7.36 9.35 14.30
N LEU A 35 -6.58 8.86 13.33
CA LEU A 35 -7.11 8.64 11.97
C LEU A 35 -8.15 7.52 11.93
N ARG A 36 -8.01 6.49 12.77
CA ARG A 36 -8.96 5.37 12.86
C ARG A 36 -10.27 5.70 13.59
N GLU A 37 -10.29 6.78 14.36
CA GLU A 37 -11.50 7.28 15.00
C GLU A 37 -12.40 8.08 14.05
N LEU A 38 -11.90 8.46 12.87
CA LEU A 38 -12.69 9.16 11.87
C LEU A 38 -13.79 8.25 11.33
N LEU A 39 -15.03 8.72 11.37
CA LEU A 39 -16.17 8.00 10.82
C LEU A 39 -16.14 8.07 9.29
N PRO A 40 -16.25 6.93 8.59
CA PRO A 40 -16.34 6.93 7.15
C PRO A 40 -17.63 7.63 6.70
N PRO A 41 -17.61 8.31 5.55
CA PRO A 41 -18.82 8.95 5.01
C PRO A 41 -19.89 7.91 4.69
N ILE A 42 -19.48 6.72 4.25
CA ILE A 42 -20.32 5.56 3.94
C ILE A 42 -19.52 4.30 4.31
N GLU A 43 -20.14 3.36 5.04
CA GLU A 43 -19.48 2.09 5.37
C GLU A 43 -19.27 1.23 4.11
N GLY A 44 -18.10 0.62 3.98
CA GLY A 44 -17.73 -0.20 2.83
C GLY A 44 -17.18 0.57 1.63
N VAL A 45 -17.06 1.91 1.71
CA VAL A 45 -16.54 2.74 0.61
C VAL A 45 -15.02 2.70 0.53
N VAL A 46 -14.50 2.68 -0.70
CA VAL A 46 -13.11 2.99 -1.02
C VAL A 46 -13.06 4.24 -1.87
N SER A 47 -12.42 5.29 -1.38
CA SER A 47 -12.36 6.59 -2.07
C SER A 47 -11.21 7.45 -1.54
N SER A 48 -10.89 8.55 -2.23
CA SER A 48 -9.99 9.57 -1.68
C SER A 48 -10.58 10.23 -0.44
N ALA A 49 -9.78 11.04 0.25
CA ALA A 49 -10.23 11.76 1.44
C ALA A 49 -11.50 12.62 1.23
N PHE A 50 -11.68 13.15 0.01
CA PHE A 50 -12.81 13.98 -0.36
C PHE A 50 -13.92 13.22 -1.11
N GLN A 51 -13.96 11.89 -1.02
CA GLN A 51 -14.95 11.03 -1.69
C GLN A 51 -14.88 11.07 -3.23
N ASN A 52 -13.79 11.59 -3.78
CA ASN A 52 -13.45 11.53 -5.21
C ASN A 52 -12.71 10.21 -5.53
N PRO A 53 -12.45 9.89 -6.81
CA PRO A 53 -11.53 8.81 -7.17
C PRO A 53 -10.22 8.87 -6.38
N ALA A 54 -9.79 7.73 -5.85
CA ALA A 54 -8.55 7.57 -5.09
C ALA A 54 -7.36 7.31 -6.02
N TYR A 55 -6.16 7.60 -5.54
CA TYR A 55 -4.91 7.17 -6.16
C TYR A 55 -4.14 6.32 -5.14
N ASP A 56 -3.59 5.20 -5.60
CA ASP A 56 -2.71 4.35 -4.80
C ASP A 56 -1.79 3.55 -5.73
N SER A 57 -0.48 3.77 -5.58
CA SER A 57 0.55 3.13 -6.41
C SER A 57 0.63 1.60 -6.30
N ARG A 58 -0.01 0.98 -5.30
CA ARG A 58 -0.16 -0.47 -5.17
C ARG A 58 -1.30 -1.00 -6.07
N VAL A 59 -2.30 -0.16 -6.33
CA VAL A 59 -3.43 -0.49 -7.22
C VAL A 59 -3.09 -0.19 -8.67
N GLY A 60 -2.33 0.89 -8.93
CA GLY A 60 -1.84 1.22 -10.26
C GLY A 60 -1.48 2.70 -10.40
N SER A 61 -1.19 3.14 -11.63
CA SER A 61 -0.84 4.54 -11.93
C SER A 61 -2.03 5.44 -12.27
N SER A 62 -3.26 4.89 -12.23
CA SER A 62 -4.49 5.63 -12.55
C SER A 62 -5.36 5.81 -11.31
N TYR A 63 -6.19 6.85 -11.33
CA TYR A 63 -7.23 7.03 -10.32
C TYR A 63 -8.30 5.93 -10.43
N PHE A 64 -8.87 5.51 -9.30
CA PHE A 64 -9.91 4.49 -9.24
C PHE A 64 -11.03 4.88 -8.26
N GLY A 65 -12.22 4.35 -8.51
CA GLY A 65 -13.38 4.54 -7.65
C GLY A 65 -14.05 5.91 -7.75
N PRO A 66 -14.90 6.27 -6.76
CA PRO A 66 -15.20 5.51 -5.54
C PRO A 66 -15.71 4.08 -5.80
N LEU A 67 -15.28 3.11 -4.99
CA LEU A 67 -15.67 1.69 -5.09
C LEU A 67 -16.27 1.22 -3.76
N ASN A 68 -16.85 0.03 -3.74
CA ASN A 68 -17.04 -0.72 -2.50
C ASN A 68 -15.84 -1.67 -2.28
N HIS A 69 -15.76 -2.31 -1.11
CA HIS A 69 -14.68 -3.27 -0.80
C HIS A 69 -14.58 -4.43 -1.82
N GLU A 70 -15.70 -4.95 -2.31
CA GLU A 70 -15.71 -6.06 -3.28
C GLU A 70 -15.03 -5.67 -4.60
N TYR A 71 -15.43 -4.53 -5.17
CA TYR A 71 -14.85 -4.00 -6.40
C TYR A 71 -13.42 -3.53 -6.21
N PHE A 72 -13.10 -2.96 -5.04
CA PHE A 72 -11.73 -2.61 -4.70
C PHE A 72 -10.82 -3.85 -4.71
N HIS A 73 -11.21 -4.91 -4.00
CA HIS A 73 -10.46 -6.17 -4.02
C HIS A 73 -10.39 -6.78 -5.43
N PHE A 74 -11.43 -6.58 -6.27
CA PHE A 74 -11.42 -7.02 -7.67
C PHE A 74 -10.35 -6.31 -8.48
N VAL A 75 -10.20 -5.00 -8.31
CA VAL A 75 -9.11 -4.23 -8.95
C VAL A 75 -7.75 -4.66 -8.39
N VAL A 76 -7.61 -4.81 -7.07
CA VAL A 76 -6.36 -5.22 -6.40
C VAL A 76 -5.82 -6.57 -6.89
N ARG A 77 -6.71 -7.51 -7.26
CA ARG A 77 -6.34 -8.80 -7.87
C ARG A 77 -6.32 -8.78 -9.40
N GLY A 78 -6.10 -7.62 -10.01
CA GLY A 78 -5.95 -7.46 -11.46
C GLY A 78 -7.20 -7.85 -12.25
N GLN A 79 -8.38 -7.54 -11.70
CA GLN A 79 -9.70 -7.83 -12.29
C GLN A 79 -9.95 -9.33 -12.48
N MET A 80 -9.33 -10.16 -11.65
CA MET A 80 -9.51 -11.61 -11.69
C MET A 80 -10.78 -12.02 -10.90
N PRO A 81 -11.66 -12.86 -11.47
CA PRO A 81 -12.76 -13.46 -10.72
C PRO A 81 -12.25 -14.40 -9.62
N LEU A 82 -12.99 -14.51 -8.50
CA LEU A 82 -12.57 -15.28 -7.32
C LEU A 82 -12.20 -16.75 -7.64
N GLY A 83 -12.99 -17.43 -8.46
CA GLY A 83 -12.69 -18.81 -8.85
C GLY A 83 -11.31 -18.96 -9.52
N ARG A 84 -10.95 -18.01 -10.39
CA ARG A 84 -9.62 -18.00 -11.03
C ARG A 84 -8.52 -17.55 -10.07
N THR A 85 -8.85 -16.69 -9.10
CA THR A 85 -7.91 -16.29 -8.05
C THR A 85 -7.52 -17.49 -7.19
N ALA A 86 -8.47 -18.35 -6.80
CA ALA A 86 -8.16 -19.59 -6.08
C ALA A 86 -7.16 -20.46 -6.86
N ASP A 87 -7.43 -20.67 -8.16
CA ASP A 87 -6.61 -21.53 -9.02
C ASP A 87 -5.20 -20.98 -9.28
N LEU A 88 -5.07 -19.66 -9.51
CA LEU A 88 -3.83 -19.05 -10.02
C LEU A 88 -2.99 -18.36 -8.95
N VAL A 89 -3.65 -17.80 -7.94
CA VAL A 89 -3.02 -16.96 -6.91
C VAL A 89 -2.98 -17.72 -5.59
N GLY A 90 -4.11 -18.29 -5.17
CA GLY A 90 -4.24 -19.05 -3.94
C GLY A 90 -5.57 -18.79 -3.23
N GLN A 91 -5.99 -19.76 -2.41
CA GLN A 91 -7.21 -19.67 -1.63
C GLN A 91 -7.13 -18.59 -0.56
N GLU A 92 -5.92 -18.33 -0.04
CA GLU A 92 -5.64 -17.32 0.98
C GLU A 92 -6.08 -15.92 0.54
N VAL A 93 -5.88 -15.59 -0.74
CA VAL A 93 -6.30 -14.31 -1.32
C VAL A 93 -7.82 -14.24 -1.49
N VAL A 94 -8.47 -15.37 -1.79
CA VAL A 94 -9.94 -15.45 -1.90
C VAL A 94 -10.58 -15.27 -0.52
N ASP A 95 -10.08 -15.97 0.48
CA ASP A 95 -10.56 -15.88 1.87
C ASP A 95 -10.40 -14.44 2.37
N LEU A 96 -9.24 -13.82 2.14
CA LEU A 96 -8.99 -12.41 2.44
C LEU A 96 -10.03 -11.51 1.76
N HIS A 97 -10.17 -11.61 0.44
CA HIS A 97 -10.99 -10.69 -0.34
C HIS A 97 -12.51 -10.88 -0.18
N THR A 98 -12.94 -11.95 0.50
CA THR A 98 -14.33 -12.23 0.86
C THR A 98 -14.66 -11.89 2.31
N ASN A 99 -13.66 -11.56 3.14
CA ASN A 99 -13.87 -11.08 4.49
C ASN A 99 -14.59 -9.73 4.52
N GLN A 100 -15.23 -9.46 5.65
CA GLN A 100 -15.83 -8.18 5.96
C GLN A 100 -14.83 -7.29 6.70
N TYR A 101 -14.55 -6.13 6.12
CA TYR A 101 -13.71 -5.09 6.72
C TYR A 101 -14.53 -3.87 7.04
N ARG A 102 -14.12 -3.16 8.10
CA ARG A 102 -14.56 -1.79 8.31
C ARG A 102 -13.82 -0.85 7.36
N THR A 103 -14.47 0.24 6.98
CA THR A 103 -13.80 1.33 6.27
C THR A 103 -13.11 2.25 7.28
N CYS A 104 -11.85 2.57 7.04
CA CYS A 104 -11.07 3.49 7.87
C CYS A 104 -10.35 4.53 7.01
N PHE A 105 -10.05 5.67 7.61
CA PHE A 105 -9.17 6.64 6.97
C PHE A 105 -7.71 6.17 7.06
N THR A 106 -7.02 6.18 5.93
CA THR A 106 -5.62 5.78 5.79
C THR A 106 -4.82 6.92 5.17
N HIS A 107 -3.58 7.07 5.60
CA HIS A 107 -2.58 7.89 4.93
C HIS A 107 -2.16 7.27 3.58
N GLY A 108 -2.04 5.95 3.51
CA GLY A 108 -1.72 5.23 2.26
C GLY A 108 -0.25 5.33 1.81
N ASN A 109 0.63 5.96 2.61
CA ASN A 109 2.07 6.04 2.35
C ASN A 109 2.86 6.38 3.63
N LEU A 110 2.44 5.86 4.78
CA LEU A 110 3.06 6.17 6.06
C LEU A 110 4.42 5.47 6.20
N THR A 111 5.49 6.21 5.94
CA THR A 111 6.87 5.71 5.95
C THR A 111 7.81 6.71 6.63
N PRO A 112 9.00 6.29 7.14
CA PRO A 112 9.91 7.20 7.85
C PRO A 112 10.32 8.45 7.07
N ARG A 113 10.32 8.41 5.73
CA ARG A 113 10.61 9.56 4.86
C ARG A 113 9.50 10.62 4.85
N ASN A 114 8.27 10.23 5.20
CA ASN A 114 7.09 11.08 5.22
C ASN A 114 6.74 11.57 6.63
N ILE A 115 7.58 11.27 7.63
CA ILE A 115 7.42 11.68 9.02
C ILE A 115 8.51 12.69 9.35
N MET A 116 8.13 13.90 9.77
CA MET A 116 9.07 14.95 10.19
C MET A 116 9.23 14.93 11.70
N VAL A 117 10.46 15.05 12.20
CA VAL A 117 10.74 14.98 13.64
C VAL A 117 11.61 16.12 14.16
N LYS A 118 11.35 16.53 15.40
CA LYS A 118 12.16 17.51 16.15
C LYS A 118 12.31 17.04 17.59
N ASN A 119 13.54 16.98 18.09
CA ASN A 119 13.83 16.63 19.49
C ASN A 119 13.17 15.31 19.96
N GLY A 120 13.11 14.30 19.08
CA GLY A 120 12.47 13.02 19.41
C GLY A 120 10.95 13.06 19.48
N ARG A 121 10.30 14.03 18.83
CA ARG A 121 8.84 14.14 18.70
C ARG A 121 8.44 14.23 17.24
N VAL A 122 7.28 13.66 16.89
CA VAL A 122 6.67 13.86 15.57
C VAL A 122 6.12 15.28 15.50
N VAL A 123 6.49 16.02 14.46
CA VAL A 123 6.03 17.41 14.26
C VAL A 123 5.15 17.57 13.02
N ALA A 124 5.24 16.64 12.07
CA ALA A 124 4.33 16.56 10.95
C ALA A 124 4.40 15.19 10.27
N ILE A 125 3.30 14.84 9.61
CA ILE A 125 3.21 13.76 8.64
C ILE A 125 2.85 14.42 7.30
N ILE A 126 3.58 14.11 6.24
CA ILE A 126 3.46 14.73 4.91
C ILE A 126 3.17 13.68 3.85
N ASP A 127 2.97 14.11 2.60
CA ASP A 127 2.77 13.22 1.44
C ASP A 127 1.45 12.42 1.48
N TRP A 128 0.35 13.13 1.69
CA TRP A 128 -1.02 12.62 1.79
C TRP A 128 -1.68 12.34 0.42
N GLU A 129 -0.91 12.23 -0.66
CA GLU A 129 -1.47 12.09 -2.02
C GLU A 129 -2.27 10.79 -2.22
N SER A 130 -1.93 9.74 -1.46
CA SER A 130 -2.63 8.44 -1.47
C SER A 130 -3.62 8.30 -0.31
N ALA A 131 -3.93 9.39 0.40
CA ALA A 131 -4.80 9.33 1.55
C ALA A 131 -6.28 9.20 1.17
N GLY A 132 -7.01 8.41 1.94
CA GLY A 132 -8.41 8.15 1.66
C GLY A 132 -9.06 7.14 2.60
N TRP A 133 -10.25 6.71 2.20
CA TRP A 133 -11.05 5.71 2.88
C TRP A 133 -10.79 4.35 2.24
N PHE A 134 -10.36 3.37 3.04
CA PHE A 134 -9.95 2.05 2.59
C PHE A 134 -10.34 0.97 3.63
N PRO A 135 -10.29 -0.32 3.28
CA PRO A 135 -10.39 -1.40 4.27
C PRO A 135 -9.38 -1.22 5.40
N GLU A 136 -9.77 -1.55 6.63
CA GLU A 136 -8.96 -1.25 7.82
C GLU A 136 -7.51 -1.79 7.77
N TYR A 137 -7.29 -2.93 7.09
CA TYR A 137 -5.97 -3.54 6.91
C TYR A 137 -5.03 -2.77 5.98
N TRP A 138 -5.56 -1.89 5.12
CA TRP A 138 -4.85 -1.35 3.96
C TRP A 138 -3.60 -0.55 4.32
N GLU A 139 -3.64 0.27 5.39
CA GLU A 139 -2.45 1.02 5.83
C GLU A 139 -1.28 0.09 6.21
N TYR A 140 -1.57 -1.03 6.87
CA TYR A 140 -0.54 -1.97 7.32
C TYR A 140 0.16 -2.60 6.12
N THR A 141 -0.62 -3.13 5.18
CA THR A 141 -0.07 -3.78 3.98
C THR A 141 0.59 -2.77 3.03
N LYS A 142 0.03 -1.57 2.91
CA LYS A 142 0.58 -0.49 2.10
C LYS A 142 1.90 0.06 2.65
N ALA A 143 2.02 0.18 3.96
CA ALA A 143 3.28 0.58 4.58
C ALA A 143 4.39 -0.45 4.29
N HIS A 144 4.09 -1.75 4.37
CA HIS A 144 5.03 -2.81 3.97
C HIS A 144 5.36 -2.78 2.47
N TYR A 145 4.39 -2.51 1.59
CA TYR A 145 4.63 -2.37 0.15
C TYR A 145 5.61 -1.22 -0.18
N THR A 146 5.56 -0.15 0.61
CA THR A 146 6.36 1.06 0.42
C THR A 146 7.64 1.09 1.26
N ALA A 147 7.89 0.05 2.06
CA ALA A 147 9.11 -0.12 2.84
C ALA A 147 10.34 -0.25 1.92
N LEU A 148 11.44 0.38 2.33
CA LEU A 148 12.71 0.40 1.59
C LEU A 148 13.87 -0.22 2.38
N GLY A 149 13.62 -0.73 3.58
CA GLY A 149 14.64 -1.36 4.42
C GLY A 149 14.16 -1.65 5.84
N ASN A 150 15.07 -2.14 6.66
CA ASN A 150 14.77 -2.63 8.02
C ASN A 150 14.17 -1.57 8.95
N ASP A 151 14.55 -0.30 8.82
CA ASP A 151 14.00 0.77 9.66
C ASP A 151 12.51 1.00 9.40
N ASP A 152 12.08 0.87 8.14
CA ASP A 152 10.69 1.03 7.75
C ASP A 152 9.86 -0.11 8.37
N GLU A 153 10.38 -1.35 8.30
CA GLU A 153 9.79 -2.53 8.91
C GLU A 153 9.65 -2.40 10.43
N GLU A 154 10.70 -1.93 11.12
CA GLU A 154 10.66 -1.68 12.57
C GLU A 154 9.53 -0.69 12.93
N LEU A 155 9.43 0.42 12.20
CA LEU A 155 8.39 1.42 12.43
C LEU A 155 6.98 0.87 12.21
N ILE A 156 6.77 0.11 11.13
CA ILE A 156 5.48 -0.47 10.78
C ILE A 156 4.98 -1.41 11.88
N GLN A 157 5.85 -2.30 12.37
CA GLN A 157 5.48 -3.25 13.43
C GLN A 157 5.13 -2.57 14.76
N LEU A 158 5.64 -1.37 14.99
CA LEU A 158 5.43 -0.62 16.24
C LEU A 158 4.25 0.35 16.17
N ALA A 159 4.05 1.02 15.04
CA ALA A 159 3.09 2.12 14.92
C ALA A 159 1.70 1.72 14.43
N LEU A 160 1.56 0.53 13.80
CA LEU A 160 0.34 0.10 13.13
C LEU A 160 -0.27 -1.15 13.76
N THR A 161 -1.60 -1.20 13.73
CA THR A 161 -2.36 -2.43 13.99
C THR A 161 -1.93 -3.49 12.99
N LYS A 162 -1.67 -4.70 13.47
CA LYS A 162 -1.10 -5.78 12.65
C LYS A 162 -2.20 -6.57 11.96
N TYR A 163 -1.99 -6.79 10.66
CA TYR A 163 -2.86 -7.57 9.77
C TYR A 163 -1.97 -8.58 9.02
N TYR A 164 -1.47 -9.58 9.74
CA TYR A 164 -0.44 -10.51 9.24
C TYR A 164 -0.95 -11.40 8.10
N LEU A 165 -2.21 -11.84 8.16
CA LEU A 165 -2.81 -12.70 7.15
C LEU A 165 -3.07 -11.91 5.86
N GLU A 166 -3.53 -10.67 6.00
CA GLU A 166 -3.74 -9.74 4.89
C GLU A 166 -2.42 -9.34 4.26
N LEU A 167 -1.37 -9.13 5.07
CA LEU A 167 -0.02 -8.89 4.56
C LEU A 167 0.51 -10.09 3.76
N GLU A 168 0.30 -11.31 4.23
CA GLU A 168 0.75 -12.50 3.52
C GLU A 168 -0.01 -12.66 2.19
N ALA A 169 -1.33 -12.50 2.20
CA ALA A 169 -2.14 -12.52 0.99
C ALA A 169 -1.75 -11.41 -0.01
N GLU A 170 -1.45 -10.21 0.49
CA GLU A 170 -0.90 -9.12 -0.32
C GLU A 170 0.47 -9.49 -0.89
N ARG A 171 1.38 -10.11 -0.12
CA ARG A 171 2.68 -10.59 -0.64
C ARG A 171 2.53 -11.65 -1.72
N ILE A 172 1.55 -12.55 -1.60
CA ILE A 172 1.21 -13.52 -2.64
C ILE A 172 0.79 -12.74 -3.91
N LEU A 173 -0.06 -11.72 -3.79
CA LEU A 173 -0.43 -10.86 -4.91
C LEU A 173 0.78 -10.14 -5.50
N TRP A 174 1.64 -9.53 -4.70
CA TRP A 174 2.85 -8.84 -5.19
C TRP A 174 3.78 -9.78 -5.96
N THR A 175 3.80 -11.06 -5.58
CA THR A 175 4.64 -12.09 -6.20
C THR A 175 4.01 -12.69 -7.46
N LYS A 176 2.71 -12.98 -7.43
CA LYS A 176 2.01 -13.73 -8.50
C LYS A 176 1.25 -12.85 -9.49
N LEU A 177 0.76 -11.70 -9.02
CA LEU A 177 0.09 -10.64 -9.76
C LEU A 177 0.86 -9.31 -9.60
N PRO A 178 2.16 -9.27 -9.92
CA PRO A 178 2.79 -7.99 -10.08
C PRO A 178 2.18 -7.34 -11.32
N GLU A 179 1.21 -6.45 -11.14
CA GLU A 179 1.05 -5.44 -12.18
C GLU A 179 2.40 -4.75 -12.33
N GLN A 180 2.81 -4.50 -13.59
CA GLN A 180 4.14 -4.02 -13.97
C GLN A 180 4.63 -2.95 -12.99
N GLY A 181 5.38 -3.38 -11.98
CA GLY A 181 6.19 -2.46 -11.23
C GLY A 181 7.13 -1.89 -12.27
N THR A 182 6.89 -0.66 -12.71
CA THR A 182 7.87 0.05 -13.53
C THR A 182 9.17 -0.07 -12.75
N PRO A 183 10.25 -0.60 -13.35
CA PRO A 183 11.55 -0.62 -12.72
C PRO A 183 11.80 0.74 -12.07
N GLY A 184 11.76 0.74 -10.75
CA GLY A 184 11.64 1.95 -9.97
C GLY A 184 13.00 2.29 -9.43
N PHE A 185 13.40 3.55 -9.57
CA PHE A 185 14.61 4.05 -8.97
C PHE A 185 14.22 4.91 -7.79
N VAL A 186 14.68 4.56 -6.60
CA VAL A 186 14.57 5.42 -5.43
C VAL A 186 15.99 5.73 -4.95
N THR A 187 16.32 7.01 -4.83
CA THR A 187 17.59 7.42 -4.24
C THR A 187 17.39 7.64 -2.74
N ARG A 188 18.11 6.90 -1.89
CA ARG A 188 18.11 7.07 -0.43
C ARG A 188 19.55 7.25 0.04
N SER A 189 19.84 8.37 0.72
CA SER A 189 21.17 8.67 1.28
C SER A 189 22.33 8.55 0.27
N GLY A 190 22.09 8.93 -1.00
CA GLY A 190 23.07 8.80 -2.08
C GLY A 190 23.17 7.42 -2.73
N LEU A 191 22.46 6.41 -2.20
CA LEU A 191 22.37 5.07 -2.78
C LEU A 191 21.15 4.97 -3.71
N LEU A 192 21.37 4.51 -4.94
CA LEU A 192 20.32 4.16 -5.88
C LEU A 192 19.77 2.77 -5.54
N ILE A 193 18.57 2.72 -4.99
CA ILE A 193 17.84 1.47 -4.75
C ILE A 193 16.96 1.22 -5.97
N ARG A 194 17.28 0.16 -6.71
CA ARG A 194 16.45 -0.32 -7.82
C ARG A 194 15.39 -1.27 -7.26
N ARG A 195 14.12 -0.88 -7.33
CA ARG A 195 13.03 -1.84 -7.31
C ARG A 195 13.02 -2.49 -8.69
N GLN A 196 13.28 -3.80 -8.77
CA GLN A 196 13.33 -4.51 -10.07
C GLN A 196 12.00 -4.44 -10.82
N GLY A 197 10.90 -4.09 -10.14
CA GLY A 197 9.60 -4.50 -10.60
C GLY A 197 9.46 -6.01 -10.40
N SER A 198 8.39 -6.58 -10.91
CA SER A 198 8.24 -8.04 -10.94
C SER A 198 7.52 -8.38 -12.23
N ASP A 199 8.01 -9.40 -12.92
CA ASP A 199 7.35 -9.92 -14.10
C ASP A 199 6.16 -10.79 -13.67
N PRO A 200 5.02 -10.76 -14.40
CA PRO A 200 3.92 -11.67 -14.13
C PRO A 200 4.41 -13.13 -14.12
N SER A 201 3.96 -13.92 -13.16
CA SER A 201 4.42 -15.31 -13.03
C SER A 201 4.14 -16.12 -14.30
N LYS A 202 4.98 -17.11 -14.62
CA LYS A 202 4.77 -18.00 -15.79
C LYS A 202 3.39 -18.65 -15.77
N ALA A 203 2.94 -19.12 -14.61
CA ALA A 203 1.62 -19.72 -14.44
C ALA A 203 0.50 -18.73 -14.81
N TRP A 204 0.64 -17.47 -14.39
CA TRP A 204 -0.30 -16.42 -14.75
C TRP A 204 -0.29 -16.11 -16.25
N LEU A 205 0.90 -15.98 -16.85
CA LEU A 205 1.05 -15.72 -18.29
C LEU A 205 0.42 -16.84 -19.13
N GLU A 206 0.67 -18.11 -18.79
CA GLU A 206 0.06 -19.26 -19.47
C GLU A 206 -1.46 -19.28 -19.33
N ALA A 207 -1.97 -19.05 -18.13
CA ALA A 207 -3.41 -19.03 -17.89
C ALA A 207 -4.13 -17.89 -18.63
N ARG A 208 -3.43 -16.77 -18.89
CA ARG A 208 -3.97 -15.57 -19.54
C ARG A 208 -3.98 -15.64 -21.07
N LYS A 209 -3.23 -16.56 -21.69
CA LYS A 209 -3.31 -16.83 -23.14
C LYS A 209 -4.71 -17.18 -23.63
N THR A 210 -5.56 -17.69 -22.74
CA THR A 210 -6.93 -18.14 -23.04
C THR A 210 -8.00 -17.09 -22.75
N TYR A 211 -7.62 -15.89 -22.26
CA TYR A 211 -8.57 -14.85 -21.87
C TYR A 211 -9.05 -14.00 -23.06
N PRO A 212 -10.31 -13.51 -23.06
CA PRO A 212 -10.80 -12.61 -24.10
C PRO A 212 -10.00 -11.31 -24.13
N LYS A 213 -9.58 -10.85 -25.32
CA LYS A 213 -8.80 -9.61 -25.55
C LYS A 213 -9.57 -8.29 -25.28
N LYS A 214 -10.38 -8.24 -24.22
CA LYS A 214 -11.15 -7.05 -23.83
C LYS A 214 -10.62 -6.38 -22.56
N ASP A 215 -9.69 -7.01 -21.84
CA ASP A 215 -9.02 -6.39 -20.70
C ASP A 215 -7.68 -5.71 -21.10
N LEU A 216 -7.30 -4.68 -20.35
CA LEU A 216 -6.15 -3.82 -20.63
C LEU A 216 -4.82 -4.60 -20.76
N TRP A 217 -4.67 -5.71 -20.03
CA TRP A 217 -3.45 -6.51 -20.04
C TRP A 217 -3.37 -7.42 -21.27
N ALA A 218 -4.48 -7.98 -21.73
CA ALA A 218 -4.54 -8.73 -22.98
C ALA A 218 -4.22 -7.85 -24.20
N ILE A 219 -4.59 -6.56 -24.12
CA ILE A 219 -4.24 -5.54 -25.13
C ILE A 219 -2.75 -5.21 -25.06
N GLU A 220 -2.19 -4.99 -23.87
CA GLU A 220 -0.78 -4.63 -23.70
C GLU A 220 0.17 -5.78 -24.08
N LEU A 221 -0.11 -7.02 -23.69
CA LEU A 221 0.70 -8.19 -24.06
C LEU A 221 0.75 -8.45 -25.57
N ALA A 222 -0.31 -8.10 -26.31
CA ALA A 222 -0.34 -8.25 -27.75
C ALA A 222 0.59 -7.25 -28.47
N ARG A 223 0.95 -6.12 -27.84
CA ARG A 223 1.83 -5.09 -28.42
C ARG A 223 3.31 -5.47 -28.42
N HIS A 224 3.70 -6.43 -27.61
CA HIS A 224 5.10 -6.89 -27.47
C HIS A 224 5.38 -8.19 -28.25
N GLN A 225 4.42 -8.67 -29.05
CA GLN A 225 4.53 -9.90 -29.85
C GLN A 225 4.67 -9.65 -31.37
N ASP A 226 4.66 -8.39 -31.80
CA ASP A 226 4.98 -7.93 -33.15
C ASP A 226 6.35 -7.23 -33.17
#